data_AF-A0A944ZC49-F1
#
_entry.id   AF-A0A944ZC49-F1
#
_cell.length_a   1.000
_cell.length_b   1.000
_cell.length_c   1.000
_cell.angle_alpha   90.00
_cell.angle_beta   90.00
_cell.angle_gamma   90.00
#
_symmetry.space_group_name_H-M   'P 1'
#
loop_
_entity.id
_entity.type
_entity.pdbx_description
1 polymer ?
#
loop_
_entity_poly.entity_id
_entity_poly.type
_entity_poly.pdbx_seq_one_letter_code
_entity_poly.pdbx_strand_id
1 'polypeptide(L)'
;EMHHRKAREILFESRFVDAQEALELGYVNQVFSKDRLEEESMAYAARVAANDPFQLRMIKLAINQMQDAQGFSQHIQGAFPLYNLSSIGESDPGYTLETPDGRRRPMVQRAFDNYEARQKSGHNG
;
A
#
# COMPACT_ATOMS: atom_id res chain seq x y z
N GLU A 1 -0.50 13.00 1.90
CA GLU A 1 -1.71 12.26 1.48
C GLU A 1 -1.60 11.98 -0.01
N MET A 2 -1.76 10.71 -0.42
CA MET A 2 -1.68 10.37 -1.85
C MET A 2 -2.83 11.03 -2.60
N HIS A 3 -2.52 11.80 -3.63
CA HIS A 3 -3.53 12.38 -4.50
C HIS A 3 -4.25 11.29 -5.31
N HIS A 4 -5.59 11.34 -5.40
CA HIS A 4 -6.43 10.35 -6.10
C HIS A 4 -6.00 10.04 -7.55
N ARG A 5 -5.35 11.00 -8.24
CA ARG A 5 -4.75 10.80 -9.58
C ARG A 5 -3.69 9.70 -9.58
N LYS A 6 -2.76 9.74 -8.63
CA LYS A 6 -1.69 8.74 -8.50
C LYS A 6 -2.25 7.39 -8.07
N ALA A 7 -3.27 7.39 -7.21
CA ALA A 7 -3.99 6.17 -6.83
C ALA A 7 -4.56 5.44 -8.06
N ARG A 8 -5.24 6.19 -8.95
CA ARG A 8 -5.79 5.65 -10.19
C ARG A 8 -4.71 5.14 -11.12
N GLU A 9 -3.62 5.91 -11.31
CA GLU A 9 -2.48 5.48 -12.13
C GLU A 9 -1.95 4.11 -11.67
N ILE A 10 -1.62 3.96 -10.38
CA ILE A 10 -1.08 2.71 -9.84
C ILE A 10 -2.08 1.55 -9.98
N LEU A 11 -3.35 1.77 -9.61
CA LEU A 11 -4.37 0.72 -9.62
C LEU A 11 -4.81 0.32 -11.03
N PHE A 12 -4.92 1.27 -11.96
CA PHE A 12 -5.31 0.99 -13.34
C PHE A 12 -4.17 0.32 -14.12
N GLU A 13 -2.93 0.70 -13.87
CA GLU A 13 -1.79 0.01 -14.47
C GLU A 13 -1.56 -1.36 -13.86
N SER A 14 -2.09 -1.64 -12.66
CA SER A 14 -1.73 -2.82 -11.87
C SER A 14 -0.21 -2.93 -11.80
N ARG A 15 0.43 -2.03 -11.05
CA ARG A 15 1.88 -2.02 -10.90
C ARG A 15 2.31 -1.92 -9.45
N PHE A 16 3.54 -2.36 -9.18
CA PHE A 16 4.17 -2.07 -7.90
C PHE A 16 4.66 -0.62 -7.83
N VAL A 17 4.82 -0.16 -6.59
CA VAL A 17 5.44 1.10 -6.20
C VAL A 17 6.77 0.73 -5.55
N ASP A 18 7.87 1.26 -6.06
CA ASP A 18 9.19 1.04 -5.46
C ASP A 18 9.35 1.82 -4.14
N ALA A 19 10.45 1.58 -3.43
CA ALA A 19 10.67 2.18 -2.13
C ALA A 19 10.79 3.72 -2.18
N GLN A 20 11.37 4.26 -3.26
CA GLN A 20 11.60 5.69 -3.40
C GLN A 20 10.30 6.41 -3.77
N GLU A 21 9.52 5.89 -4.71
CA GLU A 21 8.18 6.41 -5.01
C GLU A 21 7.28 6.30 -3.77
N ALA A 22 7.36 5.20 -3.01
CA ALA A 22 6.60 5.06 -1.77
C ALA A 22 6.96 6.12 -0.72
N LEU A 23 8.23 6.55 -0.66
CA LEU A 23 8.68 7.64 0.21
C LEU A 23 8.10 8.99 -0.25
N GLU A 24 8.16 9.27 -1.55
CA GLU A 24 7.61 10.50 -2.14
C GLU A 24 6.09 10.62 -1.96
N LEU A 25 5.39 9.49 -2.01
CA LEU A 25 3.94 9.43 -1.77
C LEU A 25 3.58 9.44 -0.27
N GLY A 26 4.57 9.32 0.61
CA GLY A 26 4.38 9.29 2.07
C GLY A 26 3.77 7.99 2.59
N TYR A 27 3.93 6.88 1.86
CA TYR A 27 3.55 5.54 2.32
C TYR A 27 4.55 4.97 3.31
N VAL A 28 5.83 5.29 3.13
CA VAL A 28 6.91 4.93 4.04
C VAL A 28 7.56 6.19 4.57
N ASN A 29 8.08 6.13 5.80
CA ASN A 29 8.70 7.29 6.44
C ASN A 29 10.15 7.50 5.97
N GLN A 30 10.89 6.41 5.72
CA GLN A 30 12.30 6.41 5.35
C GLN A 30 12.61 5.15 4.52
N VAL A 31 13.65 5.23 3.69
CA VAL A 31 14.15 4.13 2.85
C VAL A 31 15.60 3.83 3.24
N PHE A 32 15.89 2.55 3.46
CA PHE A 32 17.22 2.07 3.80
C PHE A 32 17.61 0.90 2.90
N SER A 33 18.91 0.64 2.79
CA SER A 33 19.39 -0.60 2.20
C SER A 33 18.96 -1.79 3.05
N LYS A 34 18.81 -2.96 2.41
CA LYS A 34 18.27 -4.16 3.06
C LYS A 34 19.06 -4.58 4.30
N ASP A 35 20.38 -4.43 4.26
CA ASP A 35 21.31 -4.73 5.35
C ASP A 35 21.20 -3.78 6.55
N ARG A 36 20.70 -2.56 6.36
CA ARG A 36 20.56 -1.55 7.42
C ARG A 36 19.16 -1.40 7.98
N LEU A 37 18.14 -1.98 7.31
CA LEU A 37 16.73 -1.80 7.66
C LEU A 37 16.43 -2.18 9.12
N GLU A 38 16.98 -3.30 9.60
CA GLU A 38 16.74 -3.79 10.96
C GLU A 38 17.36 -2.86 12.02
N GLU A 39 18.64 -2.49 11.83
CA GLU A 39 19.37 -1.57 12.70
C GLU A 39 18.62 -0.24 12.86
N GLU A 40 18.22 0.38 11.74
CA GLU A 40 17.55 1.68 11.73
C GLU A 40 16.14 1.61 12.34
N SER A 41 15.42 0.52 12.10
CA SER A 41 14.10 0.26 12.69
C SER A 41 14.18 0.13 14.21
N MET A 42 15.17 -0.61 14.71
CA MET A 42 15.41 -0.76 16.15
C MET A 42 15.89 0.55 16.80
N ALA A 43 16.76 1.29 16.12
CA ALA A 43 17.18 2.61 16.57
C ALA A 43 15.99 3.59 16.67
N TYR A 44 15.08 3.57 15.69
CA TYR A 44 13.84 4.36 15.76
C TYR A 44 12.96 3.94 16.93
N ALA A 45 12.72 2.63 17.10
CA ALA A 45 11.93 2.12 18.21
C ALA A 45 12.52 2.51 19.58
N ALA A 46 13.85 2.46 19.73
CA ALA A 46 14.54 2.91 20.94
C ALA A 46 14.32 4.41 21.21
N ARG A 47 14.39 5.26 20.18
CA ARG A 47 14.07 6.70 20.31
C ARG A 47 12.63 6.94 20.72
N VAL A 48 11.67 6.18 20.17
CA VAL A 48 10.26 6.27 20.57
C VAL A 48 10.07 5.82 22.02
N ALA A 49 10.64 4.67 22.40
CA ALA A 49 10.51 4.08 23.73
C ALA A 49 11.12 4.93 24.85
N ALA A 50 12.04 5.84 24.53
CA ALA A 50 12.60 6.80 25.49
C ALA A 50 11.61 7.92 25.90
N ASN A 51 10.44 8.03 25.25
CA ASN A 51 9.42 9.02 25.58
C ASN A 51 8.43 8.51 26.64
N ASP A 52 7.65 9.42 27.22
CA ASP A 52 6.59 9.08 28.17
C ASP A 52 5.48 8.22 27.50
N PRO A 53 5.19 7.01 28.00
CA PRO A 53 4.20 6.11 27.39
C PRO A 53 2.77 6.68 27.37
N PHE A 54 2.39 7.49 28.36
CA PHE A 54 1.06 8.07 28.42
C PHE A 54 0.91 9.17 27.36
N GLN A 55 1.90 10.06 27.21
CA GLN A 55 1.92 11.07 26.16
C GLN A 55 1.92 10.43 24.76
N LEU A 56 2.72 9.39 24.53
CA LEU A 56 2.69 8.64 23.26
C LEU A 56 1.30 8.10 22.93
N ARG A 57 0.60 7.55 23.93
CA ARG A 57 -0.77 7.07 23.77
C ARG A 57 -1.73 8.21 23.43
N MET A 58 -1.61 9.37 24.08
CA MET A 58 -2.46 10.53 23.81
C MET A 58 -2.21 11.11 22.42
N ILE A 59 -0.96 11.23 22.01
CA ILE A 59 -0.58 11.68 20.66
C ILE A 59 -1.17 10.73 19.60
N LYS A 60 -1.00 9.42 19.78
CA LYS A 60 -1.57 8.43 18.85
C LYS A 60 -3.08 8.52 18.77
N LEU A 61 -3.76 8.65 19.92
CA LEU A 61 -5.22 8.77 19.96
C LEU A 61 -5.70 10.03 19.24
N ALA A 62 -5.06 11.18 19.49
CA ALA A 62 -5.42 12.44 18.85
C ALA A 62 -5.24 12.40 17.32
N ILE A 63 -4.13 11.84 16.85
CA ILE A 63 -3.86 11.67 15.40
C ILE A 63 -4.88 10.72 14.77
N ASN A 64 -5.15 9.57 15.39
CA ASN A 64 -6.14 8.61 14.89
C ASN A 64 -7.54 9.25 14.82
N GLN A 65 -7.94 9.99 15.86
CA GLN A 65 -9.23 10.69 15.88
C GLN A 65 -9.35 11.73 14.76
N MET A 66 -8.26 12.45 14.47
CA MET A 66 -8.20 13.37 13.33
C MET A 66 -8.36 12.62 12.00
N GLN A 67 -7.69 11.49 11.81
CA GLN A 67 -7.81 10.68 10.59
C GLN A 67 -9.21 10.10 10.41
N ASP A 68 -9.85 9.64 11.49
CA ASP A 68 -11.24 9.19 11.43
C ASP A 68 -12.19 10.34 11.09
N ALA A 69 -11.96 11.54 11.63
CA ALA A 69 -12.71 12.74 11.27
C ALA A 69 -12.50 13.16 9.79
N GLN A 70 -11.31 12.90 9.23
CA GLN A 70 -11.03 13.06 7.79
C GLN A 70 -11.71 11.99 6.93
N GLY A 71 -12.33 10.97 7.54
CA GLY A 71 -13.13 9.98 6.85
C GLY A 71 -12.47 8.62 6.70
N PHE A 72 -11.34 8.33 7.36
CA PHE A 72 -10.63 7.05 7.22
C PHE A 72 -11.56 5.83 7.34
N SER A 73 -12.29 5.72 8.44
CA SER A 73 -13.25 4.65 8.66
C SER A 73 -14.36 4.61 7.60
N GLN A 74 -14.86 5.76 7.14
CA GLN A 74 -15.91 5.84 6.11
C GLN A 74 -15.40 5.39 4.74
N HIS A 75 -14.16 5.75 4.38
CA HIS A 75 -13.54 5.34 3.12
C HIS A 75 -13.33 3.82 3.06
N ILE A 76 -12.89 3.20 4.16
CA ILE A 76 -12.75 1.74 4.24
C ILE A 76 -14.12 1.06 4.09
N GLN A 77 -15.12 1.53 4.84
CA GLN A 77 -16.47 0.97 4.77
C GLN A 77 -17.11 1.14 3.38
N GLY A 78 -16.89 2.28 2.72
CA GLY A 78 -17.37 2.52 1.36
C GLY A 78 -16.65 1.66 0.29
N ALA A 79 -15.35 1.40 0.46
CA ALA A 79 -14.57 0.61 -0.49
C ALA A 79 -14.81 -0.91 -0.38
N PHE A 80 -15.12 -1.41 0.83
CA PHE A 80 -15.21 -2.85 1.09
C PHE A 80 -16.29 -3.57 0.25
N PRO A 81 -17.54 -3.08 0.11
CA PRO A 81 -18.53 -3.70 -0.76
C PRO A 81 -18.10 -3.75 -2.23
N LEU A 82 -17.41 -2.71 -2.72
CA LEU A 82 -16.90 -2.65 -4.09
C LEU A 82 -15.79 -3.70 -4.32
N TYR A 83 -14.90 -3.86 -3.34
CA TYR A 83 -13.89 -4.92 -3.35
C TYR A 83 -14.55 -6.31 -3.41
N ASN A 84 -15.57 -6.58 -2.59
CA ASN A 84 -16.27 -7.87 -2.62
C ASN A 84 -16.96 -8.10 -3.97
N LEU A 85 -17.63 -7.09 -4.52
CA LEU A 85 -18.26 -7.19 -5.82
C LEU A 85 -17.24 -7.49 -6.92
N SER A 86 -16.07 -6.85 -6.89
CA SER A 86 -14.99 -7.15 -7.84
C SER A 86 -14.52 -8.61 -7.76
N SER A 87 -14.46 -9.18 -6.55
CA SER A 87 -14.07 -10.57 -6.36
C SER A 87 -15.10 -11.56 -6.91
N ILE A 88 -16.39 -11.21 -6.83
CA ILE A 88 -17.47 -12.00 -7.44
C ILE A 88 -17.38 -11.89 -8.96
N GLY A 89 -17.19 -10.67 -9.49
CA GLY A 89 -17.07 -10.43 -10.93
C GLY A 89 -15.87 -11.14 -11.59
N GLU A 90 -14.78 -11.36 -10.85
CA GLU A 90 -13.63 -12.17 -11.32
C GLU A 90 -13.98 -13.64 -11.59
N SER A 91 -15.10 -14.14 -11.04
CA SER A 91 -15.59 -15.50 -11.27
C SER A 91 -16.64 -15.59 -12.40
N ASP A 92 -17.00 -14.46 -13.01
CA ASP A 92 -17.95 -14.41 -14.14
C ASP A 92 -17.30 -15.04 -15.39
N PRO A 93 -17.95 -16.00 -16.07
CA PRO A 93 -17.47 -16.54 -17.34
C PRO A 93 -17.17 -15.49 -18.43
N GLY A 94 -17.77 -14.29 -18.34
CA GLY A 94 -17.50 -13.17 -19.25
C GLY A 94 -16.32 -12.26 -18.86
N TYR A 95 -15.61 -12.55 -17.76
CA TYR A 95 -14.52 -11.73 -17.27
C TYR A 95 -13.30 -11.79 -18.21
N THR A 96 -12.72 -10.61 -18.51
CA THR A 96 -11.71 -10.46 -19.58
C THR A 96 -10.31 -10.97 -19.21
N LEU A 97 -9.96 -11.03 -17.93
CA LEU A 97 -8.62 -11.48 -17.51
C LEU A 97 -8.63 -12.96 -17.15
N GLU A 98 -7.58 -13.67 -17.56
CA GLU A 98 -7.37 -15.06 -17.17
C GLU A 98 -7.23 -15.16 -15.65
N THR A 99 -7.95 -16.11 -15.06
CA THR A 99 -7.87 -16.40 -13.63
C THR A 99 -6.57 -17.16 -13.35
N PRO A 100 -5.65 -16.62 -12.52
CA PRO A 100 -4.41 -17.30 -12.19
C PRO A 100 -4.69 -18.58 -11.40
N ASP A 101 -3.85 -19.61 -11.58
CA ASP A 101 -3.93 -20.80 -10.75
C ASP A 101 -3.64 -20.47 -9.26
N GLY A 102 -4.39 -21.12 -8.37
CA GLY A 102 -4.30 -20.92 -6.92
C GLY A 102 -5.15 -19.75 -6.36
N ARG A 103 -4.65 -19.11 -5.30
CA ARG A 103 -5.40 -18.09 -4.52
C ARG A 103 -5.14 -16.64 -4.95
N ARG A 104 -4.37 -16.43 -6.01
CA ARG A 104 -3.95 -15.08 -6.44
C ARG A 104 -5.03 -14.47 -7.32
N ARG A 105 -5.43 -13.23 -7.02
CA ARG A 105 -6.39 -12.49 -7.84
C ARG A 105 -5.78 -12.08 -9.20
N PRO A 106 -6.57 -12.03 -10.29
CA PRO A 106 -6.09 -11.68 -11.63
C PRO A 106 -5.29 -10.36 -11.69
N MET A 107 -5.79 -9.29 -11.08
CA MET A 107 -5.11 -7.98 -11.08
C MET A 107 -3.77 -8.00 -10.35
N VAL A 108 -3.60 -8.88 -9.36
CA VAL A 108 -2.32 -9.06 -8.65
C VAL A 108 -1.33 -9.80 -9.56
N GLN A 109 -1.78 -10.83 -10.27
CA GLN A 109 -0.92 -11.51 -11.25
C GLN A 109 -0.47 -10.55 -12.35
N ARG A 110 -1.38 -9.72 -12.87
CA ARG A 110 -1.05 -8.68 -13.84
C ARG A 110 0.05 -7.74 -13.34
N ALA A 111 0.05 -7.40 -12.05
CA ALA A 111 1.10 -6.58 -11.45
C ALA A 111 2.47 -7.24 -11.42
N PHE A 112 2.54 -8.56 -11.18
CA PHE A 112 3.78 -9.32 -11.33
C PHE A 112 4.28 -9.32 -12.77
N ASP A 113 3.39 -9.62 -13.73
CA ASP A 113 3.77 -9.68 -15.16
C ASP A 113 4.31 -8.32 -15.63
N ASN A 114 3.64 -7.23 -15.25
CA ASN A 114 4.08 -5.87 -15.55
C ASN A 114 5.43 -5.53 -14.92
N TYR A 115 5.67 -5.98 -13.68
CA TYR A 115 6.93 -5.75 -12.99
C TYR A 115 8.10 -6.50 -13.63
N GLU A 116 7.90 -7.78 -13.97
CA GLU A 116 8.92 -8.56 -14.68
C GLU A 116 9.23 -7.98 -16.06
N ALA A 117 8.21 -7.52 -16.79
CA ALA A 117 8.39 -6.86 -18.08
C ALA A 117 9.24 -5.58 -17.96
N ARG A 118 9.00 -4.76 -16.92
CA ARG A 118 9.76 -3.53 -16.65
C ARG A 118 11.21 -3.79 -16.28
N GLN A 119 11.48 -4.84 -15.50
CA GLN A 119 12.85 -5.25 -15.19
C GLN A 119 13.61 -5.69 -16.45
N LYS A 120 12.94 -6.44 -17.34
CA LYS A 120 13.53 -6.87 -18.63
C LYS A 120 13.77 -5.71 -19.58
N SER A 121 12.97 -4.64 -19.52
CA SER A 121 13.13 -3.46 -20.38
C SER A 121 14.12 -2.41 -19.85
N GLY A 122 14.80 -2.66 -18.72
CA GLY A 122 15.87 -1.80 -18.20
C GLY A 122 15.43 -0.43 -17.68
N HIS A 123 14.13 -0.23 -17.44
CA HIS A 123 13.61 1.02 -16.88
C HIS A 123 13.56 0.92 -15.35
N ASN A 124 14.73 1.03 -14.72
CA ASN A 124 14.82 1.26 -13.27
C ASN A 124 14.49 2.73 -13.02
N GLY A 125 13.29 2.98 -12.49
CA GLY A 125 13.00 4.17 -11.69
C GLY A 125 13.56 3.99 -10.29
#